data_AF-A0A9R1VSC2-F1
#
_entry.id   AF-A0A9R1VSC2-F1
#
_cell.length_a   1.000
_cell.length_b   1.000
_cell.length_c   1.000
_cell.angle_alpha   90.00
_cell.angle_beta   90.00
_cell.angle_gamma   90.00
#
_symmetry.space_group_name_H-M   'P 1'
#
loop_
_entity.id
_entity.type
_entity.pdbx_description
1 polymer ?
#
loop_
_entity_poly.entity_id
_entity_poly.type
_entity_poly.pdbx_seq_one_letter_code
_entity_poly.pdbx_strand_id
1 'polypeptide(L)'
;MEALAEGLLYNCPKFIIKIFCSYVMLIKFLYDLCKENSDRDCKVETIPILRLLKSFDFVSYLRLIEILGVINHLNTTLQRKDQDIINSMNQVSGSKKTIQEIKDVGWVHL
;
A
#
# COMPACT_ATOMS: atom_id res chain seq x y z
N MET A 1 -9.21 -22.02 13.11
CA MET A 1 -9.00 -20.55 13.04
C MET A 1 -7.53 -20.17 12.92
N GLU A 2 -6.59 -20.92 13.52
CA GLU A 2 -5.13 -20.71 13.35
C GLU A 2 -4.62 -20.83 11.91
N ALA A 3 -5.09 -21.81 11.12
CA ALA A 3 -4.64 -21.96 9.74
C ALA A 3 -5.06 -20.81 8.81
N LEU A 4 -6.17 -20.13 9.11
CA LEU A 4 -6.62 -18.94 8.37
C LEU A 4 -5.81 -17.69 8.77
N ALA A 5 -5.41 -17.59 10.04
CA ALA A 5 -4.55 -16.53 10.52
C ALA A 5 -3.12 -16.65 9.96
N GLU A 6 -2.57 -17.87 9.88
CA GLU A 6 -1.25 -18.10 9.27
C GLU A 6 -1.22 -17.80 7.76
N GLY A 7 -2.31 -18.12 7.05
CA GLY A 7 -2.47 -17.80 5.63
C GLY A 7 -2.54 -16.30 5.35
N LEU A 8 -3.09 -15.50 6.26
CA LEU A 8 -3.09 -14.04 6.17
C LEU A 8 -1.72 -13.42 6.50
N LEU A 9 -0.95 -14.07 7.37
CA LEU A 9 0.36 -13.63 7.84
C LEU A 9 1.46 -13.76 6.76
N TYR A 10 1.46 -14.87 6.01
CA TYR A 10 2.39 -15.09 4.89
C TYR A 10 2.04 -14.27 3.63
N ASN A 11 0.81 -13.72 3.57
CA ASN A 11 0.30 -12.97 2.43
C ASN A 11 0.20 -11.46 2.66
N CYS A 12 0.57 -10.94 3.84
CA CYS A 12 0.41 -9.53 4.19
C CYS A 12 1.03 -8.56 3.15
N PRO A 13 2.28 -8.77 2.68
CA PRO A 13 2.86 -7.93 1.61
C PRO A 13 2.12 -8.06 0.28
N LYS A 14 1.70 -9.28 -0.09
CA LYS A 14 0.96 -9.54 -1.34
C LYS A 14 -0.43 -8.90 -1.33
N PHE A 15 -1.10 -8.88 -0.18
CA PHE A 15 -2.41 -8.24 -0.01
C PHE A 15 -2.30 -6.72 -0.11
N ILE A 16 -1.29 -6.13 0.51
CA ILE A 16 -1.01 -4.69 0.41
C ILE A 16 -0.72 -4.29 -1.04
N ILE A 17 0.13 -5.04 -1.74
CA ILE A 17 0.41 -4.79 -3.17
C ILE A 17 -0.89 -4.79 -3.99
N LYS A 18 -1.80 -5.74 -3.74
CA LYS A 18 -3.10 -5.77 -4.41
C LYS A 18 -3.95 -4.53 -4.12
N ILE A 19 -3.98 -4.05 -2.87
CA ILE A 19 -4.69 -2.81 -2.51
C ILE A 19 -4.12 -1.62 -3.27
N PHE A 20 -2.80 -1.47 -3.30
CA PHE A 20 -2.15 -0.38 -4.05
C PHE A 20 -2.43 -0.46 -5.55
N CYS A 21 -2.35 -1.64 -6.15
CA CYS A 21 -2.69 -1.83 -7.55
C CYS A 21 -4.14 -1.45 -7.83
N SER A 22 -5.09 -1.91 -7.00
CA SER A 22 -6.51 -1.56 -7.12
C SER A 22 -6.75 -0.05 -6.98
N TYR A 23 -6.06 0.61 -6.06
CA TYR A 23 -6.10 2.07 -5.91
C TYR A 23 -5.64 2.80 -7.19
N VAL A 24 -4.49 2.41 -7.75
CA VAL A 24 -3.96 3.01 -8.98
C VAL A 24 -4.90 2.77 -10.16
N MET A 25 -5.42 1.56 -10.30
CA MET A 25 -6.40 1.22 -11.34
C MET A 25 -7.68 2.05 -11.22
N LEU A 26 -8.19 2.23 -10.00
CA LEU A 26 -9.39 3.03 -9.75
C LEU A 26 -9.17 4.51 -10.09
N ILE A 27 -8.05 5.11 -9.66
CA ILE A 27 -7.71 6.50 -10.02
C ILE A 27 -7.66 6.68 -11.54
N LYS A 28 -7.00 5.74 -12.25
CA LYS A 28 -6.89 5.79 -13.70
C LYS A 28 -8.25 5.67 -14.37
N PHE A 29 -9.05 4.69 -13.96
CA PHE A 29 -10.40 4.50 -14.47
C PHE A 29 -11.27 5.76 -14.30
N LEU A 30 -11.29 6.37 -13.11
CA LEU A 30 -12.08 7.57 -12.86
C LEU A 30 -11.58 8.79 -13.65
N TYR A 31 -10.27 8.87 -13.90
CA TYR A 31 -9.68 9.91 -14.74
C TYR A 31 -10.10 9.76 -16.21
N ASP A 32 -10.00 8.54 -16.75
CA ASP A 32 -10.39 8.23 -18.13
C ASP A 32 -11.89 8.44 -18.31
N LEU A 33 -12.71 8.03 -17.33
CA LEU A 33 -14.16 8.28 -17.29
C LEU A 33 -14.49 9.78 -17.33
N CYS A 34 -13.77 10.61 -16.57
CA CYS A 34 -13.92 12.06 -16.60
C CYS A 34 -13.51 12.69 -17.93
N LYS A 35 -12.51 12.12 -18.60
CA LYS A 35 -11.96 12.66 -19.85
C LYS A 35 -12.84 12.33 -21.04
N GLU A 36 -13.34 11.11 -21.12
CA GLU A 36 -14.08 10.58 -22.28
C GLU A 36 -15.56 10.93 -22.25
N ASN A 37 -16.18 11.06 -21.06
CA ASN A 37 -17.59 11.44 -20.98
C ASN A 37 -17.79 12.96 -21.16
N SER A 38 -18.60 13.33 -22.15
CA SER A 38 -19.16 14.69 -22.27
C SER A 38 -20.33 14.93 -21.30
N ASP A 39 -20.84 13.86 -20.68
CA ASP A 39 -21.91 13.94 -19.70
C ASP A 39 -21.46 14.71 -18.46
N ARG A 40 -22.20 15.77 -18.13
CA ARG A 40 -21.92 16.65 -17.01
C ARG A 40 -22.30 15.98 -15.69
N ASP A 41 -23.32 15.13 -15.68
CA ASP A 41 -23.81 14.50 -14.46
C ASP A 41 -22.79 13.45 -13.97
N CYS A 42 -22.27 12.62 -14.89
CA CYS A 42 -21.16 11.71 -14.62
C CYS A 42 -19.91 12.42 -14.03
N LYS A 43 -19.57 13.62 -14.51
CA LYS A 43 -18.45 14.42 -13.99
C LYS A 43 -18.71 14.95 -12.59
N VAL A 44 -19.94 15.41 -12.32
CA VAL A 44 -20.34 15.91 -11.00
C VAL A 44 -20.20 14.83 -9.94
N GLU A 45 -20.48 13.57 -10.27
CA GLU A 45 -20.33 12.44 -9.36
C GLU A 45 -18.89 11.93 -9.25
N THR A 46 -18.14 11.90 -10.36
CA THR A 46 -16.80 11.29 -10.42
C THR A 46 -15.71 12.19 -9.85
N ILE A 47 -15.80 13.52 -10.06
CA ILE A 47 -14.77 14.47 -9.60
C ILE A 47 -14.61 14.48 -8.07
N PRO A 48 -15.67 14.52 -7.25
CA PRO A 48 -15.56 14.44 -5.79
C PRO A 48 -14.87 13.16 -5.33
N ILE A 49 -15.18 12.01 -5.94
CA ILE A 49 -14.55 10.72 -5.62
C ILE A 49 -13.07 10.77 -5.95
N LEU A 50 -12.69 11.26 -7.12
CA LEU A 50 -11.29 11.41 -7.50
C LEU A 50 -10.53 12.35 -6.54
N ARG A 51 -11.20 13.41 -6.06
CA ARG A 51 -10.65 14.35 -5.08
C ARG A 51 -10.44 13.68 -3.72
N LEU A 52 -11.40 12.87 -3.27
CA LEU A 52 -11.30 12.08 -2.03
C LEU A 52 -10.15 11.07 -2.10
N LEU A 53 -10.06 10.30 -3.19
CA LEU A 53 -9.00 9.30 -3.37
C LEU A 53 -7.59 9.91 -3.49
N LYS A 54 -7.50 11.20 -3.86
CA LYS A 54 -6.25 11.97 -3.88
C LYS A 54 -6.06 12.84 -2.63
N SER A 55 -7.01 12.82 -1.69
CA SER A 55 -6.89 13.59 -0.45
C SER A 55 -5.71 13.09 0.37
N PHE A 56 -5.12 14.00 1.14
CA PHE A 56 -4.03 13.67 2.04
C PHE A 56 -4.42 12.54 3.01
N ASP A 57 -5.62 12.60 3.58
CA ASP A 57 -6.10 11.61 4.53
C ASP A 57 -6.15 10.22 3.89
N PHE A 58 -6.75 10.10 2.70
CA PHE A 58 -6.88 8.81 2.01
C PHE A 58 -5.51 8.21 1.65
N VAL A 59 -4.61 9.02 1.07
CA VAL A 59 -3.24 8.58 0.74
C VAL A 59 -2.46 8.21 2.00
N SER A 60 -2.64 8.96 3.09
CA SER A 60 -2.00 8.69 4.38
C SER A 60 -2.51 7.39 5.01
N TYR A 61 -3.81 7.10 4.94
CA TYR A 61 -4.36 5.82 5.38
C TYR A 61 -3.82 4.64 4.57
N LEU A 62 -3.73 4.77 3.24
CA LEU A 62 -3.12 3.74 2.39
C LEU A 62 -1.66 3.49 2.77
N ARG A 63 -0.89 4.54 3.00
CA ARG A 63 0.50 4.44 3.46
C ARG A 63 0.61 3.79 4.85
N LEU A 64 -0.31 4.11 5.75
CA LEU A 64 -0.34 3.52 7.08
C LEU A 64 -0.59 2.01 7.02
N ILE A 65 -1.51 1.55 6.16
CA ILE A 65 -1.78 0.12 5.94
C ILE A 65 -0.52 -0.61 5.44
N GLU A 66 0.25 0.03 4.54
CA GLU A 66 1.53 -0.50 4.06
C GLU A 66 2.53 -0.72 5.21
N ILE A 67 2.75 0.35 6.00
CA ILE A 67 3.70 0.34 7.12
C ILE A 67 3.27 -0.71 8.15
N LEU A 68 1.98 -0.76 8.50
CA LEU A 68 1.46 -1.73 9.45
C LEU A 68 1.65 -3.18 8.98
N GLY A 69 1.48 -3.47 7.69
CA GLY A 69 1.73 -4.82 7.20
C GLY A 69 3.20 -5.21 7.17
N VAL A 70 4.11 -4.26 6.89
CA VAL A 70 5.56 -4.50 7.03
C VAL A 70 5.90 -4.79 8.50
N ILE A 71 5.41 -3.98 9.43
CA ILE A 71 5.59 -4.18 10.88
C ILE A 71 5.06 -5.55 11.30
N ASN A 72 3.86 -5.92 10.86
CA ASN A 72 3.24 -7.20 11.20
C ASN A 72 4.02 -8.40 10.64
N HIS A 73 4.52 -8.29 9.40
CA HIS A 73 5.35 -9.33 8.80
C HIS A 73 6.64 -9.53 9.58
N LEU A 74 7.35 -8.43 9.89
CA LEU A 74 8.57 -8.46 10.70
C LEU A 74 8.32 -9.05 12.09
N ASN A 75 7.26 -8.59 12.77
CA ASN A 75 6.89 -9.07 14.10
C ASN A 75 6.64 -10.58 14.10
N THR A 76 5.98 -11.08 13.06
CA THR A 76 5.74 -12.53 12.88
C THR A 76 7.04 -13.30 12.67
N THR A 77 7.90 -12.84 11.74
CA THR A 77 9.16 -13.53 11.44
C THR A 77 10.07 -13.56 12.66
N LEU A 78 10.14 -12.46 13.42
CA LEU A 78 10.97 -12.36 14.62
C LEU A 78 10.48 -13.24 15.78
N GLN A 79 9.16 -13.48 15.87
CA GLN A 79 8.60 -14.34 16.91
C GLN A 79 8.85 -15.85 16.66
N ARG A 80 9.31 -16.27 15.48
CA ARG A 80 9.52 -17.69 15.09
C ARG A 80 10.95 -18.27 15.32
N LYS A 81 11.80 -17.66 16.16
CA LYS A 81 13.22 -18.01 16.51
C LYS A 81 13.62 -19.51 16.38
N ASP A 82 14.77 -19.95 15.85
CA ASP A 82 16.13 -19.38 15.83
C ASP A 82 16.86 -19.39 14.46
N GLN A 83 16.38 -20.14 13.45
CA GLN A 83 16.97 -20.11 12.09
C GLN A 83 16.59 -18.84 11.30
N ASP A 84 15.55 -18.12 11.74
CA ASP A 84 14.99 -16.96 11.07
C ASP A 84 15.58 -15.62 11.53
N ILE A 85 16.51 -15.58 12.50
CA ILE A 85 17.13 -14.30 12.93
C ILE A 85 17.99 -13.70 11.82
N ILE A 86 18.79 -14.53 11.14
CA ILE A 86 19.58 -14.09 9.98
C ILE A 86 18.65 -13.65 8.83
N ASN A 87 17.57 -14.41 8.61
CA ASN A 87 16.57 -14.08 7.60
C ASN A 87 15.81 -12.79 7.94
N SER A 88 15.49 -12.56 9.21
CA SER A 88 14.88 -11.33 9.72
C SER A 88 15.83 -10.14 9.59
N MET A 89 17.13 -10.32 9.84
CA MET A 89 18.14 -9.28 9.65
C MET A 89 18.26 -8.88 8.18
N ASN A 90 18.17 -9.85 7.26
CA ASN A 90 18.12 -9.57 5.82
C ASN A 90 16.82 -8.85 5.42
N GLN A 91 15.70 -9.17 6.06
CA GLN A 91 14.45 -8.44 5.84
C GLN A 91 14.47 -7.02 6.41
N VAL A 92 15.10 -6.81 7.57
CA VAL A 92 15.29 -5.48 8.18
C VAL A 92 16.21 -4.62 7.30
N SER A 93 17.29 -5.19 6.76
CA SER A 93 18.17 -4.47 5.84
C SER A 93 17.48 -4.14 4.52
N GLY A 94 16.67 -5.05 3.98
CA GLY A 94 15.80 -4.81 2.83
C GLY A 94 14.78 -3.70 3.09
N SER A 95 14.08 -3.76 4.22
CA SER A 95 13.09 -2.75 4.63
C SER A 95 13.72 -1.37 4.83
N LYS A 96 14.93 -1.32 5.43
CA LYS A 96 15.70 -0.09 5.58
C LYS A 96 16.06 0.51 4.22
N LYS A 97 16.43 -0.32 3.24
CA LYS A 97 16.72 0.13 1.87
C LYS A 97 15.47 0.69 1.21
N THR A 98 14.33 0.01 1.29
CA THR A 98 13.05 0.49 0.75
C THR A 98 12.62 1.81 1.38
N ILE A 99 12.71 1.95 2.71
CA ILE A 99 12.40 3.20 3.41
C ILE A 99 13.36 4.31 2.96
N GLN A 100 14.63 3.99 2.77
CA GLN A 100 15.62 4.93 2.29
C GLN A 100 15.34 5.36 0.84
N GLU A 101 14.94 4.44 -0.04
CA GLU A 101 14.51 4.74 -1.41
C GLU A 101 13.26 5.62 -1.42
N ILE A 102 12.26 5.34 -0.57
CA ILE A 102 11.07 6.20 -0.41
C ILE A 102 11.48 7.61 0.05
N LYS A 103 12.43 7.71 0.99
CA LYS A 103 12.96 8.99 1.46
C LYS A 103 13.70 9.74 0.35
N ASP A 104 14.50 9.04 -0.45
CA ASP A 104 15.35 9.63 -1.48
C ASP A 104 14.56 10.00 -2.75
N VAL A 105 13.49 9.25 -3.06
CA VAL A 105 12.49 9.60 -4.09
C VAL A 105 11.61 10.78 -3.61
N GLY A 106 11.44 10.93 -2.29
CA GLY A 106 10.49 11.86 -1.67
C GLY A 106 11.03 13.21 -1.22
N TRP A 107 11.91 13.89 -2.00
CA TRP A 107 12.16 15.35 -1.86
C TRP A 107 12.47 16.09 -3.16
N VAL A 108 12.41 15.46 -4.34
CA VAL A 108 12.76 16.12 -5.63
C VAL A 108 11.52 16.60 -6.40
N HIS A 109 10.32 16.20 -5.99
CA HIS A 109 9.06 16.55 -6.69
C HIS A 109 7.95 17.03 -5.74
N LEU A 110 8.28 17.97 -4.84
CA LEU A 110 7.31 18.92 -4.30
C LEU A 110 7.42 20.22 -5.10
#